data_AF-A0A8X8H3C0-F1
#
_entry.id   AF-A0A8X8H3C0-F1
#
_cell.length_a   1.000
_cell.length_b   1.000
_cell.length_c   1.000
_cell.angle_alpha   90.00
_cell.angle_beta   90.00
_cell.angle_gamma   90.00
#
_symmetry.space_group_name_H-M   'P 1'
#
loop_
_entity.id
_entity.type
_entity.pdbx_description
1 polymer ?
#
loop_
_entity_poly.entity_id
_entity_poly.type
_entity_poly.pdbx_seq_one_letter_code
_entity_poly.pdbx_strand_id
1 'polypeptide(L)'
;MPRLRPANDERFAMILHIPLTAAILLALALPAAAQMLALPIPPAEGQNQISVKVTPGLTQTRKLPTAALRQARKDMLAGLDIGDDDLRALADQGDGLAALRYTRRLVASDAASASDIAYYGSLAVSTGRVWVLPDAVAAMARLDPETEPAERKKTYLAMLYPHAWAGNALALDAVIDLNGEGRLFGAMSEATRQKILEQGEKNGDGRAALRLALPLLHKQGRSATETAQLQDYLKRARAAGHLAVATTADTMLALLADQTAGAAVTQ
;
A
#
# COMPACT_ATOMS: atom_id res chain seq x y z
N MET A 1 66.26 -24.69 -72.88
CA MET A 1 66.42 -26.04 -72.31
C MET A 1 65.67 -26.10 -70.99
N PRO A 2 65.05 -27.21 -70.57
CA PRO A 2 64.10 -28.05 -71.33
C PRO A 2 62.83 -28.43 -70.51
N ARG A 3 61.73 -28.80 -71.21
CA ARG A 3 60.80 -29.94 -70.95
C ARG A 3 59.96 -29.93 -69.64
N LEU A 4 58.68 -30.31 -69.53
CA LEU A 4 57.74 -31.17 -70.27
C LEU A 4 56.30 -30.88 -69.76
N ARG A 5 55.28 -30.95 -70.63
CA ARG A 5 53.85 -31.23 -70.30
C ARG A 5 53.71 -32.73 -69.92
N PRO A 6 52.67 -33.25 -69.20
CA PRO A 6 51.25 -33.16 -69.59
C PRO A 6 50.20 -33.24 -68.43
N ALA A 7 48.95 -32.83 -68.67
CA ALA A 7 47.70 -33.62 -68.84
C ALA A 7 46.95 -34.04 -67.56
N ASN A 8 45.63 -33.82 -67.61
CA ASN A 8 44.50 -34.63 -67.11
C ASN A 8 44.74 -35.57 -65.92
N ASP A 9 43.88 -35.53 -64.90
CA ASP A 9 42.65 -36.32 -64.96
C ASP A 9 41.71 -36.02 -63.79
N GLU A 10 40.43 -36.13 -64.10
CA GLU A 10 39.31 -36.19 -63.17
C GLU A 10 39.44 -37.39 -62.20
N ARG A 11 38.64 -37.37 -61.11
CA ARG A 11 37.71 -38.45 -60.70
C ARG A 11 37.70 -38.83 -59.21
N PHE A 12 36.49 -38.74 -58.64
CA PHE A 12 35.84 -39.66 -57.68
C PHE A 12 36.50 -39.81 -56.29
N ALA A 13 35.88 -39.29 -55.22
CA ALA A 13 34.86 -39.93 -54.38
C ALA A 13 35.41 -40.91 -53.33
N MET A 14 34.74 -40.93 -52.16
CA MET A 14 34.75 -41.96 -51.10
C MET A 14 35.76 -41.70 -49.94
N ILE A 15 35.33 -41.09 -48.83
CA ILE A 15 34.75 -41.70 -47.60
C ILE A 15 35.77 -42.42 -46.71
N LEU A 16 36.02 -41.89 -45.50
CA LEU A 16 36.43 -42.51 -44.20
C LEU A 16 37.24 -41.46 -43.39
N HIS A 17 37.12 -41.18 -42.08
CA HIS A 17 36.28 -41.67 -40.98
C HIS A 17 36.57 -40.84 -39.69
N ILE A 18 35.50 -40.39 -39.01
CA ILE A 18 35.30 -40.31 -37.52
C ILE A 18 36.10 -39.17 -36.79
N PRO A 19 35.76 -38.77 -35.54
CA PRO A 19 34.73 -37.82 -35.10
C PRO A 19 35.29 -36.72 -34.16
N LEU A 20 34.67 -35.54 -34.06
CA LEU A 20 34.77 -34.58 -32.93
C LEU A 20 34.06 -33.32 -33.46
N THR A 21 33.03 -32.74 -32.87
CA THR A 21 32.69 -32.57 -31.47
C THR A 21 31.20 -32.21 -31.46
N ALA A 22 30.48 -32.73 -30.45
CA ALA A 22 29.11 -32.37 -30.17
C ALA A 22 28.96 -30.84 -30.05
N ALA A 23 28.24 -30.22 -30.99
CA ALA A 23 27.75 -28.86 -30.84
C ALA A 23 26.62 -28.91 -29.80
N ILE A 24 26.95 -28.43 -28.61
CA ILE A 24 26.08 -28.22 -27.46
C ILE A 24 24.92 -27.33 -27.91
N LEU A 25 23.74 -27.92 -28.11
CA LEU A 25 22.46 -27.23 -28.07
C LEU A 25 22.15 -26.91 -26.60
N LEU A 26 22.79 -25.85 -26.08
CA LEU A 26 22.38 -25.24 -24.82
C LEU A 26 21.09 -24.47 -25.12
N ALA A 27 19.95 -25.15 -24.94
CA ALA A 27 18.67 -24.50 -24.85
C ALA A 27 18.76 -23.44 -23.74
N LEU A 28 18.77 -22.17 -24.13
CA LEU A 28 18.57 -21.03 -23.25
C LEU A 28 17.16 -21.16 -22.67
N ALA A 29 17.03 -21.92 -21.59
CA ALA A 29 15.96 -21.73 -20.63
C ALA A 29 16.19 -20.34 -20.00
N LEU A 30 15.71 -19.30 -20.68
CA LEU A 30 15.48 -18.02 -20.06
C LEU A 30 14.56 -18.30 -18.87
N PRO A 31 14.98 -18.04 -17.62
CA PRO A 31 14.01 -18.00 -16.54
C PRO A 31 13.04 -16.90 -16.95
N ALA A 32 11.77 -17.27 -17.17
CA ALA A 32 10.69 -16.31 -17.17
C ALA A 32 10.69 -15.69 -15.77
N ALA A 33 11.50 -14.64 -15.59
CA ALA A 33 11.40 -13.78 -14.44
C ALA A 33 9.97 -13.26 -14.48
N ALA A 34 9.13 -13.78 -13.61
CA ALA A 34 7.78 -13.28 -13.40
C ALA A 34 7.92 -11.79 -13.11
N GLN A 35 7.73 -10.96 -14.14
CA GLN A 35 7.64 -9.53 -13.98
C GLN A 35 6.41 -9.34 -13.10
N MET A 36 6.64 -9.02 -11.82
CA MET A 36 5.58 -8.60 -10.92
C MET A 36 5.03 -7.32 -11.53
N LEU A 37 3.92 -7.43 -12.26
CA LEU A 37 3.18 -6.28 -12.72
C LEU A 37 2.74 -5.54 -11.46
N ALA A 38 3.39 -4.42 -11.16
CA ALA A 38 2.90 -3.50 -10.14
C ALA A 38 1.57 -2.97 -10.66
N LEU A 39 0.46 -3.52 -10.15
CA LEU A 39 -0.88 -3.14 -10.57
C LEU A 39 -1.20 -1.76 -9.98
N PRO A 40 -1.32 -0.71 -10.80
CA PRO A 40 -1.67 0.61 -10.28
C PRO A 40 -3.16 0.61 -9.95
N ILE A 41 -3.49 0.62 -8.66
CA ILE A 41 -4.87 0.87 -8.22
C ILE A 41 -5.06 2.40 -8.15
N PRO A 42 -5.89 3.01 -9.03
CA PRO A 42 -5.98 4.46 -9.20
C PRO A 42 -6.44 5.10 -7.89
N PRO A 43 -5.75 6.13 -7.33
CA PRO A 43 -6.03 6.64 -5.98
C PRO A 43 -7.50 7.07 -5.82
N ALA A 44 -8.01 7.04 -4.59
CA ALA A 44 -9.38 7.48 -4.35
C ALA A 44 -9.53 8.98 -4.62
N GLU A 45 -10.44 9.34 -5.53
CA GLU A 45 -10.76 10.74 -5.86
C GLU A 45 -12.01 11.20 -5.11
N GLY A 46 -12.05 12.47 -4.68
CA GLY A 46 -13.25 13.13 -4.15
C GLY A 46 -13.71 12.73 -2.74
N GLN A 47 -13.34 11.56 -2.21
CA GLN A 47 -13.81 11.04 -0.91
C GLN A 47 -12.83 11.25 0.27
N ASN A 48 -11.71 11.94 0.04
CA ASN A 48 -10.63 12.10 1.02
C ASN A 48 -10.92 13.18 2.09
N GLN A 49 -12.02 13.92 1.96
CA GLN A 49 -12.35 15.06 2.82
C GLN A 49 -13.41 14.75 3.90
N ILE A 50 -13.89 13.51 4.00
CA ILE A 50 -14.87 13.16 5.03
C ILE A 50 -14.20 13.23 6.40
N SER A 51 -14.61 14.20 7.22
CA SER A 51 -14.09 14.43 8.57
C SER A 51 -14.99 13.78 9.61
N VAL A 52 -14.37 13.06 10.54
CA VAL A 52 -15.03 12.53 11.73
C VAL A 52 -14.32 13.08 12.96
N LYS A 53 -15.08 13.75 13.84
CA LYS A 53 -14.55 14.14 15.15
C LYS A 53 -14.71 12.96 16.11
N VAL A 54 -13.60 12.30 16.42
CA VAL A 54 -13.57 11.14 17.32
C VAL A 54 -13.34 11.56 18.77
N THR A 55 -12.59 12.64 19.00
CA THR A 55 -12.28 13.12 20.35
C THR A 55 -12.71 14.57 20.52
N PRO A 56 -13.37 14.92 21.64
CA PRO A 56 -13.52 16.30 22.05
C PRO A 56 -12.14 16.90 22.32
N GLY A 57 -11.58 17.63 21.36
CA GLY A 57 -10.33 18.38 21.57
C GLY A 57 -10.46 19.39 22.70
N LEU A 58 -9.33 19.94 23.14
CA LEU A 58 -9.27 20.89 24.25
C LEU A 58 -10.21 22.10 24.02
N THR A 59 -11.25 22.26 24.85
CA THR A 59 -12.27 23.31 24.66
C THR A 59 -12.01 24.61 25.40
N GLN A 60 -11.24 24.58 26.49
CA GLN A 60 -11.04 25.75 27.36
C GLN A 60 -9.60 25.83 27.85
N THR A 61 -8.97 27.00 27.74
CA THR A 61 -7.55 27.19 28.14
C THR A 61 -7.34 26.90 29.61
N ARG A 62 -8.29 27.23 30.49
CA ARG A 62 -8.20 26.94 31.93
C ARG A 62 -8.07 25.46 32.29
N LYS A 63 -8.40 24.53 31.37
CA LYS A 63 -8.24 23.08 31.57
C LYS A 63 -6.79 22.61 31.45
N LEU A 64 -5.89 23.46 30.92
CA LEU A 64 -4.48 23.14 30.87
C LEU A 64 -3.85 23.19 32.26
N PRO A 65 -2.98 22.22 32.59
CA PRO A 65 -2.51 22.01 33.96
C PRO A 65 -1.63 23.17 34.46
N THR A 66 -0.73 23.67 33.62
CA THR A 66 0.28 24.66 34.02
C THR A 66 -0.04 26.07 33.52
N ALA A 67 0.44 27.09 34.23
CA ALA A 67 0.33 28.48 33.78
C ALA A 67 1.08 28.72 32.46
N ALA A 68 2.23 28.07 32.27
CA ALA A 68 3.00 28.12 31.04
C ALA A 68 2.20 27.62 29.83
N LEU A 69 1.57 26.44 29.91
CA LEU A 69 0.74 25.93 28.82
C LEU A 69 -0.48 26.82 28.56
N ARG A 70 -1.10 27.36 29.62
CA ARG A 70 -2.18 28.33 29.47
C ARG A 70 -1.74 29.57 28.70
N GLN A 71 -0.52 30.05 28.93
CA GLN A 71 0.04 31.19 28.22
C GLN A 71 0.38 30.82 26.77
N ALA A 72 1.14 29.74 26.56
CA ALA A 72 1.48 29.25 25.22
C ALA A 72 0.23 29.05 24.34
N ARG A 73 -0.87 28.53 24.91
CA ARG A 73 -2.14 28.40 24.19
C ARG A 73 -2.73 29.76 23.82
N LYS A 74 -2.71 30.75 24.72
CA LYS A 74 -3.19 32.11 24.42
C LYS A 74 -2.37 32.73 23.30
N ASP A 75 -1.05 32.59 23.36
CA ASP A 75 -0.11 33.11 22.36
C ASP A 75 -0.38 32.46 21.00
N MET A 76 -0.53 31.13 20.97
CA MET A 76 -0.90 30.39 19.76
C MET A 76 -2.23 30.87 19.15
N LEU A 77 -3.26 31.10 19.98
CA LEU A 77 -4.57 31.58 19.55
C LEU A 77 -4.54 33.04 19.11
N ALA A 78 -3.64 33.86 19.66
CA ALA A 78 -3.36 35.21 19.22
C ALA A 78 -2.56 35.26 17.91
N GLY A 79 -2.19 34.10 17.35
CA GLY A 79 -1.42 34.01 16.11
C GLY A 79 0.09 34.20 16.30
N LEU A 80 0.56 34.27 17.55
CA LEU A 80 1.99 34.32 17.84
C LEU A 80 2.64 32.98 17.50
N ASP A 81 3.90 33.06 17.08
CA ASP A 81 4.73 31.89 16.88
C ASP A 81 5.17 31.34 18.25
N ILE A 82 4.92 30.06 18.49
CA ILE A 82 5.28 29.38 19.74
C ILE A 82 6.25 28.22 19.43
N GLY A 83 7.09 27.83 20.40
CA GLY A 83 8.09 26.81 20.19
C GLY A 83 7.52 25.41 19.91
N ASP A 84 8.35 24.52 19.37
CA ASP A 84 7.97 23.12 19.11
C ASP A 84 7.63 22.36 20.39
N ASP A 85 8.33 22.62 21.49
CA ASP A 85 8.05 21.99 22.78
C ASP A 85 6.69 22.41 23.34
N ASP A 86 6.31 23.69 23.17
CA ASP A 86 4.99 24.18 23.56
C ASP A 86 3.88 23.57 22.69
N LEU A 87 4.10 23.50 21.37
CA LEU A 87 3.16 22.86 20.46
C LEU A 87 2.95 21.38 20.79
N ARG A 88 4.05 20.67 21.05
CA ARG A 88 4.03 19.27 21.47
C ARG A 88 3.25 19.10 22.76
N ALA A 89 3.60 19.87 23.79
CA ALA A 89 2.96 19.77 25.09
C ALA A 89 1.47 20.16 25.05
N LEU A 90 1.07 21.13 24.23
CA LEU A 90 -0.34 21.45 24.01
C LEU A 90 -1.09 20.34 23.26
N ALA A 91 -0.46 19.73 22.25
CA ALA A 91 -1.02 18.61 21.49
C ALA A 91 -1.23 17.38 22.39
N ASP A 92 -0.27 17.08 23.27
CA ASP A 92 -0.36 15.99 24.25
C ASP A 92 -1.52 16.21 25.25
N GLN A 93 -1.97 17.46 25.45
CA GLN A 93 -3.17 17.80 26.22
C GLN A 93 -4.46 17.78 25.38
N GLY A 94 -4.41 17.29 24.14
CA GLY A 94 -5.56 17.20 23.24
C GLY A 94 -5.90 18.50 22.50
N ASP A 95 -5.01 19.50 22.48
CA ASP A 95 -5.19 20.67 21.60
C ASP A 95 -4.83 20.31 20.17
N GLY A 96 -5.83 19.94 19.37
CA GLY A 96 -5.53 19.56 17.99
C GLY A 96 -5.20 20.72 17.03
N LEU A 97 -5.32 22.00 17.43
CA LEU A 97 -4.72 23.10 16.65
C LEU A 97 -3.20 23.10 16.84
N ALA A 98 -2.76 22.88 18.08
CA ALA A 98 -1.35 22.66 18.36
C ALA A 98 -0.83 21.42 17.63
N ALA A 99 -1.58 20.30 17.67
CA ALA A 99 -1.22 19.07 16.95
C ALA A 99 -1.09 19.31 15.43
N LEU A 100 -2.03 20.07 14.82
CA LEU A 100 -1.95 20.46 13.42
C LEU A 100 -0.67 21.27 13.13
N ARG A 101 -0.43 22.34 13.90
CA ARG A 101 0.73 23.21 13.69
C ARG A 101 2.03 22.44 13.86
N TYR A 102 2.10 21.58 14.87
CA TYR A 102 3.28 20.75 15.11
C TYR A 102 3.52 19.75 13.97
N THR A 103 2.46 19.06 13.52
CA THR A 103 2.57 18.11 12.40
C THR A 103 3.11 18.80 11.14
N ARG A 104 2.64 20.02 10.84
CA ARG A 104 3.16 20.79 9.69
C ARG A 104 4.65 21.11 9.80
N ARG A 105 5.13 21.47 11.01
CA ARG A 105 6.55 21.71 11.25
C ARG A 105 7.37 20.43 11.11
N LEU A 106 6.84 19.31 11.60
CA LEU A 106 7.47 18.00 11.43
C LEU A 106 7.56 17.60 9.95
N VAL A 107 6.47 17.76 9.18
CA VAL A 107 6.46 17.44 7.74
C VAL A 107 7.43 18.31 6.95
N ALA A 108 7.65 19.56 7.37
CA ALA A 108 8.60 20.47 6.75
C ALA A 108 10.07 20.21 7.15
N SER A 109 10.33 19.27 8.07
CA SER A 109 11.67 18.97 8.58
C SER A 109 12.13 17.59 8.13
N ASP A 110 13.25 17.54 7.40
CA ASP A 110 13.86 16.28 6.95
C ASP A 110 14.36 15.40 8.11
N ALA A 111 14.57 16.00 9.29
CA ALA A 111 15.03 15.30 10.49
C ALA A 111 13.86 14.75 11.35
N ALA A 112 12.61 15.00 10.98
CA ALA A 112 11.47 14.60 11.79
C ALA A 112 11.23 13.09 11.77
N SER A 113 10.85 12.54 12.92
CA SER A 113 10.42 11.15 13.04
C SER A 113 9.09 10.92 12.34
N ALA A 114 9.01 9.87 11.51
CA ALA A 114 7.74 9.41 10.93
C ALA A 114 6.71 9.06 12.01
N SER A 115 7.16 8.51 13.15
CA SER A 115 6.27 8.20 14.28
C SER A 115 5.63 9.46 14.86
N ASP A 116 6.39 10.56 14.97
CA ASP A 116 5.83 11.83 15.46
C ASP A 116 4.84 12.45 14.48
N ILE A 117 5.14 12.42 13.17
CA ILE A 117 4.21 12.90 12.13
C ILE A 117 2.90 12.09 12.19
N ALA A 118 2.99 10.75 12.26
CA ALA A 118 1.83 9.87 12.36
C ALA A 118 1.00 10.15 13.63
N TYR A 119 1.66 10.31 14.78
CA TYR A 119 1.01 10.54 16.08
C TYR A 119 0.32 11.89 16.17
N TYR A 120 1.06 12.98 16.00
CA TYR A 120 0.49 14.31 16.10
C TYR A 120 -0.49 14.60 14.96
N GLY A 121 -0.25 14.02 13.77
CA GLY A 121 -1.20 14.07 12.66
C GLY A 121 -2.51 13.37 13.01
N SER A 122 -2.46 12.20 13.64
CA SER A 122 -3.65 11.47 14.09
C SER A 122 -4.43 12.23 15.17
N LEU A 123 -3.76 12.92 16.09
CA LEU A 123 -4.42 13.79 17.08
C LEU A 123 -5.12 14.98 16.41
N ALA A 124 -4.49 15.59 15.40
CA ALA A 124 -5.09 16.67 14.63
C ALA A 124 -6.35 16.19 13.87
N VAL A 125 -6.25 15.05 13.17
CA VAL A 125 -7.37 14.47 12.42
C VAL A 125 -8.52 14.09 13.35
N SER A 126 -8.24 13.40 14.46
CA SER A 126 -9.24 12.96 15.44
C SER A 126 -10.06 14.10 16.06
N THR A 127 -9.54 15.33 15.99
CA THR A 127 -10.20 16.54 16.48
C THR A 127 -10.83 17.40 15.38
N GLY A 128 -10.89 16.89 14.14
CA GLY A 128 -11.59 17.49 12.99
C GLY A 128 -10.70 18.11 11.91
N ARG A 129 -9.37 17.97 11.99
CA ARG A 129 -8.43 18.55 11.01
C ARG A 129 -8.08 17.53 9.94
N VAL A 130 -9.10 17.05 9.22
CA VAL A 130 -8.99 15.90 8.30
C VAL A 130 -7.97 16.10 7.18
N TRP A 131 -7.67 17.33 6.79
CA TRP A 131 -6.67 17.61 5.74
C TRP A 131 -5.25 17.19 6.10
N VAL A 132 -4.97 16.85 7.37
CA VAL A 132 -3.68 16.29 7.83
C VAL A 132 -3.60 14.78 7.61
N LEU A 133 -4.73 14.13 7.30
CA LEU A 133 -4.81 12.68 7.10
C LEU A 133 -3.80 12.15 6.08
N PRO A 134 -3.57 12.77 4.90
CA PRO A 134 -2.56 12.30 3.95
C PRO A 134 -1.16 12.24 4.54
N ASP A 135 -0.73 13.27 5.25
CA ASP A 135 0.59 13.33 5.88
C ASP A 135 0.74 12.25 6.97
N ALA A 136 -0.31 12.08 7.79
CA ALA A 136 -0.34 11.06 8.83
C ALA A 136 -0.25 9.63 8.25
N VAL A 137 -1.04 9.32 7.22
CA VAL A 137 -1.04 8.02 6.55
C VAL A 137 0.29 7.75 5.85
N ALA A 138 0.84 8.76 5.15
CA ALA A 138 2.14 8.63 4.49
C ALA A 138 3.27 8.37 5.50
N ALA A 139 3.19 8.97 6.69
CA ALA A 139 4.14 8.70 7.76
C ALA A 139 3.94 7.30 8.35
N MET A 140 2.70 6.83 8.54
CA MET A 140 2.41 5.47 9.01
C MET A 140 2.97 4.38 8.09
N ALA A 141 2.97 4.61 6.78
CA ALA A 141 3.52 3.68 5.80
C ALA A 141 5.05 3.49 5.91
N ARG A 142 5.75 4.37 6.65
CA ARG A 142 7.21 4.30 6.89
C ARG A 142 7.56 3.74 8.27
N LEU A 143 6.57 3.38 9.08
CA LEU A 143 6.80 2.88 10.44
C LEU A 143 7.21 1.41 10.41
N ASP A 144 8.09 1.06 11.34
CA ASP A 144 8.41 -0.33 11.64
C ASP A 144 7.40 -0.88 12.67
N PRO A 145 6.62 -1.92 12.31
CA PRO A 145 5.59 -2.50 13.19
C PRO A 145 6.11 -3.00 14.55
N GLU A 146 7.36 -3.47 14.58
CA GLU A 146 7.98 -4.09 15.77
C GLU A 146 8.43 -3.05 16.79
N THR A 147 8.87 -1.87 16.32
CA THR A 147 9.40 -0.81 17.18
C THR A 147 8.38 0.29 17.50
N GLU A 148 7.30 0.39 16.72
CA GLU A 148 6.29 1.43 16.93
C GLU A 148 5.52 1.25 18.27
N PRO A 149 5.44 2.28 19.13
CA PRO A 149 4.79 2.19 20.43
C PRO A 149 3.32 1.80 20.36
N ALA A 150 2.89 0.87 21.23
CA ALA A 150 1.52 0.36 21.26
C ALA A 150 0.46 1.45 21.50
N GLU A 151 0.73 2.43 22.36
CA GLU A 151 -0.20 3.54 22.63
C GLU A 151 -0.38 4.46 21.41
N ARG A 152 0.67 4.63 20.60
CA ARG A 152 0.57 5.38 19.34
C ARG A 152 -0.23 4.60 18.30
N LYS A 153 0.01 3.28 18.17
CA LYS A 153 -0.81 2.39 17.33
C LYS A 153 -2.30 2.47 17.67
N LYS A 154 -2.66 2.48 18.96
CA LYS A 154 -4.06 2.68 19.40
C LYS A 154 -4.64 4.02 18.91
N THR A 155 -3.84 5.09 18.94
CA THR A 155 -4.23 6.41 18.45
C THR A 155 -4.49 6.39 16.93
N TYR A 156 -3.65 5.70 16.17
CA TYR A 156 -3.82 5.54 14.72
C TYR A 156 -5.11 4.79 14.38
N LEU A 157 -5.36 3.68 15.07
CA LEU A 157 -6.57 2.88 14.89
C LEU A 157 -7.84 3.67 15.24
N ALA A 158 -7.83 4.37 16.38
CA ALA A 158 -8.94 5.21 16.83
C ALA A 158 -9.24 6.35 15.86
N MET A 159 -8.25 6.83 15.11
CA MET A 159 -8.41 7.83 14.07
C MET A 159 -8.90 7.19 12.75
N LEU A 160 -8.20 6.18 12.23
CA LEU A 160 -8.42 5.64 10.89
C LEU A 160 -9.76 4.93 10.72
N TYR A 161 -10.11 4.04 11.65
CA TYR A 161 -11.29 3.18 11.48
C TYR A 161 -12.58 4.01 11.40
N PRO A 162 -12.86 4.97 12.30
CA PRO A 162 -14.04 5.83 12.17
C PRO A 162 -14.09 6.60 10.86
N HIS A 163 -12.95 7.11 10.37
CA HIS A 163 -12.90 7.82 9.08
C HIS A 163 -13.18 6.87 7.91
N ALA A 164 -12.59 5.69 7.91
CA ALA A 164 -12.85 4.66 6.90
C ALA A 164 -14.35 4.32 6.85
N TRP A 165 -14.97 4.08 8.01
CA TRP A 165 -16.40 3.74 8.10
C TRP A 165 -17.35 4.90 7.83
N ALA A 166 -16.87 6.14 7.89
CA ALA A 166 -17.63 7.29 7.42
C ALA A 166 -17.54 7.47 5.89
N GLY A 167 -16.79 6.61 5.19
CA GLY A 167 -16.60 6.65 3.74
C GLY A 167 -15.36 7.43 3.30
N ASN A 168 -14.46 7.80 4.22
CA ASN A 168 -13.20 8.41 3.80
C ASN A 168 -12.34 7.35 3.10
N ALA A 169 -12.23 7.46 1.78
CA ALA A 169 -11.60 6.45 0.96
C ALA A 169 -10.08 6.31 1.24
N LEU A 170 -9.37 7.42 1.45
CA LEU A 170 -7.97 7.39 1.88
C LEU A 170 -7.79 6.65 3.22
N ALA A 171 -8.68 6.87 4.18
CA ALA A 171 -8.63 6.15 5.45
C ALA A 171 -8.96 4.65 5.25
N LEU A 172 -9.92 4.31 4.39
CA LEU A 172 -10.25 2.93 4.06
C LEU A 172 -9.07 2.21 3.41
N ASP A 173 -8.39 2.85 2.46
CA ASP A 173 -7.18 2.33 1.83
C ASP A 173 -6.06 2.12 2.86
N ALA A 174 -5.85 3.09 3.75
CA ALA A 174 -4.87 2.97 4.83
C ALA A 174 -5.20 1.80 5.78
N VAL A 175 -6.48 1.57 6.10
CA VAL A 175 -6.89 0.40 6.89
C VAL A 175 -6.54 -0.90 6.15
N ILE A 176 -6.75 -0.98 4.84
CA ILE A 176 -6.37 -2.18 4.06
C ILE A 176 -4.84 -2.36 4.03
N ASP A 177 -4.09 -1.28 3.78
CA ASP A 177 -2.66 -1.33 3.54
C ASP A 177 -1.84 -1.52 4.84
N LEU A 178 -2.34 -1.05 5.98
CA LEU A 178 -1.67 -1.16 7.29
C LEU A 178 -2.09 -2.40 8.09
N ASN A 179 -3.13 -3.12 7.65
CA ASN A 179 -3.51 -4.42 8.21
C ASN A 179 -2.96 -5.58 7.36
N GLY A 180 -2.62 -6.67 8.03
CA GLY A 180 -2.05 -7.90 7.49
C GLY A 180 -0.93 -8.44 8.36
N GLU A 181 -0.53 -9.68 8.12
CA GLU A 181 0.61 -10.28 8.80
C GLU A 181 1.88 -9.47 8.55
N GLY A 182 2.65 -9.18 9.60
CA GLY A 182 3.85 -8.35 9.53
C GLY A 182 3.62 -6.85 9.23
N ARG A 183 2.38 -6.36 9.29
CA ARG A 183 2.04 -4.94 9.08
C ARG A 183 1.73 -4.22 10.38
N LEU A 184 1.66 -2.89 10.33
CA LEU A 184 1.56 -2.00 11.49
C LEU A 184 0.45 -2.37 12.49
N PHE A 185 -0.71 -2.81 11.98
CA PHE A 185 -1.86 -3.19 12.83
C PHE A 185 -2.02 -4.69 13.02
N GLY A 186 -1.14 -5.50 12.44
CA GLY A 186 -1.22 -6.96 12.49
C GLY A 186 -2.36 -7.53 11.65
N ALA A 187 -2.67 -8.80 11.90
CA ALA A 187 -3.60 -9.57 11.08
C ALA A 187 -5.01 -8.95 11.04
N MET A 188 -5.61 -8.92 9.84
CA MET A 188 -6.96 -8.42 9.63
C MET A 188 -8.00 -9.48 10.04
N SER A 189 -8.94 -9.10 10.91
CA SER A 189 -10.08 -9.96 11.24
C SER A 189 -11.08 -10.07 10.09
N GLU A 190 -11.82 -11.17 10.03
CA GLU A 190 -12.87 -11.37 9.01
C GLU A 190 -13.96 -10.29 9.10
N ALA A 191 -14.34 -9.87 10.31
CA ALA A 191 -15.30 -8.78 10.49
C ALA A 191 -14.80 -7.44 9.91
N THR A 192 -13.50 -7.14 10.05
CA THR A 192 -12.90 -5.93 9.47
C THR A 192 -12.93 -5.99 7.95
N ARG A 193 -12.57 -7.16 7.39
CA ARG A 193 -12.60 -7.44 5.95
C ARG A 193 -13.99 -7.30 5.36
N GLN A 194 -15.02 -7.85 6.00
CA GLN A 194 -16.41 -7.67 5.54
C GLN A 194 -16.82 -6.20 5.58
N LYS A 195 -16.48 -5.48 6.64
CA LYS A 195 -16.78 -4.05 6.74
C LYS A 195 -16.04 -3.20 5.69
N ILE A 196 -14.82 -3.59 5.30
CA ILE A 196 -14.10 -2.98 4.17
C ILE A 196 -14.86 -3.18 2.87
N LEU A 197 -15.36 -4.39 2.60
CA LEU A 197 -16.13 -4.70 1.39
C LEU A 197 -17.44 -3.91 1.35
N GLU A 198 -18.21 -3.93 2.44
CA GLU A 198 -19.46 -3.16 2.57
C GLU A 198 -19.23 -1.66 2.31
N GLN A 199 -18.16 -1.11 2.88
CA GLN A 199 -17.84 0.30 2.68
C GLN A 199 -17.34 0.58 1.27
N GLY A 200 -16.54 -0.31 0.68
CA GLY A 200 -16.10 -0.23 -0.71
C GLY A 200 -17.26 -0.27 -1.70
N GLU A 201 -18.29 -1.07 -1.43
CA GLU A 201 -19.53 -1.13 -2.20
C GLU A 201 -20.30 0.18 -2.12
N LYS A 202 -20.39 0.80 -0.93
CA LYS A 202 -21.00 2.14 -0.76
C LYS A 202 -20.22 3.22 -1.51
N ASN A 203 -18.89 3.13 -1.52
CA ASN A 203 -18.04 4.05 -2.27
C ASN A 203 -18.15 3.83 -3.79
N GLY A 204 -18.51 2.62 -4.22
CA GLY A 204 -18.91 2.28 -5.60
C GLY A 204 -17.75 2.08 -6.60
N ASP A 205 -16.50 2.25 -6.16
CA ASP A 205 -15.32 2.24 -7.04
C ASP A 205 -14.63 0.88 -7.19
N GLY A 206 -14.98 -0.11 -6.35
CA GLY A 206 -14.39 -1.45 -6.37
C GLY A 206 -12.92 -1.52 -5.95
N ARG A 207 -12.29 -0.39 -5.59
CA ARG A 207 -10.87 -0.34 -5.20
C ARG A 207 -10.60 -1.17 -3.98
N ALA A 208 -11.47 -1.10 -2.97
CA ALA A 208 -11.31 -1.84 -1.73
C ALA A 208 -11.21 -3.36 -1.98
N ALA A 209 -12.09 -3.88 -2.83
CA ALA A 209 -12.08 -5.29 -3.22
C ALA A 209 -10.78 -5.63 -4.00
N LEU A 210 -10.38 -4.80 -4.97
CA LEU A 210 -9.14 -5.02 -5.71
C LEU A 210 -7.89 -4.98 -4.81
N ARG A 211 -7.84 -4.07 -3.83
CA ARG A 211 -6.74 -4.02 -2.85
C ARG A 211 -6.68 -5.27 -1.98
N LEU A 212 -7.83 -5.80 -1.55
CA LEU A 212 -7.89 -7.07 -0.80
C LEU A 212 -7.46 -8.28 -1.64
N ALA A 213 -7.60 -8.22 -2.97
CA ALA A 213 -7.14 -9.26 -3.89
C ALA A 213 -5.60 -9.29 -4.05
N LEU A 214 -4.92 -8.14 -3.95
CA LEU A 214 -3.48 -8.05 -4.25
C LEU A 214 -2.59 -8.97 -3.39
N PRO A 215 -2.72 -9.04 -2.05
CA PRO A 215 -1.89 -9.94 -1.26
C PRO A 215 -2.11 -11.42 -1.64
N LEU A 216 -3.36 -11.78 -1.97
CA LEU A 216 -3.68 -13.12 -2.42
C LEU A 216 -3.04 -13.39 -3.79
N LEU A 217 -3.06 -12.44 -4.73
CA LEU A 217 -2.41 -12.57 -6.04
C LEU A 217 -0.92 -12.88 -5.95
N HIS A 218 -0.22 -12.32 -4.97
CA HIS A 218 1.22 -12.54 -4.76
C HIS A 218 1.56 -13.78 -3.94
N LYS A 219 0.60 -14.39 -3.24
CA LYS A 219 0.84 -15.57 -2.42
C LYS A 219 1.09 -16.81 -3.30
N GLN A 220 2.24 -17.45 -3.11
CA GLN A 220 2.51 -18.77 -3.70
C GLN A 220 1.84 -19.87 -2.87
N GLY A 221 1.39 -20.94 -3.53
CA GLY A 221 0.76 -22.07 -2.83
C GLY A 221 -0.58 -21.73 -2.15
N ARG A 222 -1.38 -20.85 -2.77
CA ARG A 222 -2.73 -20.52 -2.29
C ARG A 222 -3.57 -21.79 -2.08
N SER A 223 -4.28 -21.85 -0.96
CA SER A 223 -5.32 -22.85 -0.73
C SER A 223 -6.52 -22.65 -1.66
N ALA A 224 -7.39 -23.67 -1.75
CA ALA A 224 -8.65 -23.57 -2.49
C ALA A 224 -9.54 -22.44 -1.95
N THR A 225 -9.59 -22.26 -0.62
CA THR A 225 -10.34 -21.18 0.04
C THR A 225 -9.81 -19.81 -0.33
N GLU A 226 -8.49 -19.62 -0.31
CA GLU A 226 -7.86 -18.34 -0.70
C GLU A 226 -8.06 -18.04 -2.19
N THR A 227 -8.06 -19.08 -3.03
CA THR A 227 -8.36 -18.94 -4.46
C THR A 227 -9.81 -18.51 -4.68
N ALA A 228 -10.76 -19.09 -3.93
CA ALA A 228 -12.16 -18.66 -3.97
C ALA A 228 -12.34 -17.22 -3.47
N GLN A 229 -11.66 -16.83 -2.39
CA GLN A 229 -11.69 -15.45 -1.87
C GLN A 229 -11.11 -14.45 -2.88
N LEU A 230 -9.98 -14.77 -3.50
CA LEU A 230 -9.38 -13.96 -4.56
C LEU A 230 -10.37 -13.74 -5.72
N GLN A 231 -11.02 -14.81 -6.18
CA GLN A 231 -12.03 -14.72 -7.23
C GLN A 231 -13.23 -13.88 -6.81
N ASP A 232 -13.70 -13.98 -5.56
CA ASP A 232 -14.80 -13.16 -5.05
C ASP A 232 -14.45 -11.67 -5.10
N TYR A 233 -13.27 -11.30 -4.60
CA TYR A 233 -12.81 -9.90 -4.62
C TYR A 233 -12.67 -9.34 -6.03
N LEU A 234 -12.10 -10.10 -6.95
CA LEU A 234 -11.97 -9.67 -8.34
C LEU A 234 -13.34 -9.54 -9.00
N LYS A 235 -14.30 -10.44 -8.73
CA LYS A 235 -15.67 -10.32 -9.25
C LYS A 235 -16.38 -9.06 -8.72
N ARG A 236 -16.20 -8.72 -7.44
CA ARG A 236 -16.72 -7.47 -6.87
C ARG A 236 -16.08 -6.24 -7.50
N ALA A 237 -14.74 -6.23 -7.64
CA ALA A 237 -14.00 -5.15 -8.28
C ALA A 237 -14.44 -4.96 -9.76
N ARG A 238 -14.69 -6.06 -10.48
CA ARG A 238 -15.23 -6.04 -11.84
C ARG A 238 -16.62 -5.43 -11.94
N ALA A 239 -17.50 -5.75 -10.99
CA ALA A 239 -18.87 -5.26 -10.99
C ALA A 239 -19.00 -3.78 -10.57
N ALA A 240 -17.90 -3.14 -10.15
CA ALA A 240 -17.91 -1.77 -9.66
C ALA A 240 -17.99 -0.72 -10.78
N GLY A 241 -18.36 0.51 -10.42
CA GLY A 241 -18.59 1.60 -11.37
C GLY A 241 -17.32 2.24 -11.94
N HIS A 242 -16.12 1.79 -11.56
CA HIS A 242 -14.86 2.39 -12.00
C HIS A 242 -14.18 1.55 -13.10
N LEU A 243 -14.17 2.06 -14.34
CA LEU A 243 -13.69 1.33 -15.53
C LEU A 243 -12.29 0.72 -15.36
N ALA A 244 -11.30 1.50 -14.90
CA ALA A 244 -9.93 1.00 -14.75
C ALA A 244 -9.81 -0.15 -13.73
N VAL A 245 -10.58 -0.08 -12.63
CA VAL A 245 -10.65 -1.16 -11.64
C VAL A 245 -11.30 -2.39 -12.25
N ALA A 246 -12.41 -2.20 -12.98
CA ALA A 246 -13.13 -3.29 -13.62
C ALA A 246 -12.27 -4.03 -14.66
N THR A 247 -11.60 -3.30 -15.57
CA THR A 247 -10.71 -3.87 -16.58
C THR A 247 -9.52 -4.62 -15.95
N THR A 248 -8.96 -4.06 -14.87
CA THR A 248 -7.88 -4.71 -14.14
C THR A 248 -8.36 -6.04 -13.54
N ALA A 249 -9.53 -6.03 -12.90
CA ALA A 249 -10.11 -7.22 -12.30
C ALA A 249 -10.47 -8.29 -13.35
N ASP A 250 -10.99 -7.89 -14.50
CA ASP A 250 -11.25 -8.79 -15.64
C ASP A 250 -9.96 -9.45 -16.15
N THR A 251 -8.91 -8.66 -16.32
CA THR A 251 -7.59 -9.17 -16.76
C THR A 251 -7.04 -10.20 -15.76
N MET A 252 -7.16 -9.93 -14.46
CA MET A 252 -6.71 -10.87 -13.43
C MET A 252 -7.56 -12.14 -13.39
N LEU A 253 -8.88 -12.05 -13.58
CA LEU A 253 -9.76 -13.22 -13.65
C LEU A 253 -9.42 -14.12 -14.84
N ALA A 254 -9.13 -13.53 -16.01
CA ALA A 254 -8.70 -14.28 -17.19
C ALA A 254 -7.37 -15.00 -16.94
N LEU A 255 -6.38 -14.30 -16.38
CA LEU A 255 -5.08 -14.89 -16.04
C LEU A 255 -5.20 -16.08 -15.08
N LEU A 256 -6.08 -15.97 -14.07
CA LEU A 256 -6.32 -17.07 -13.12
C LEU A 256 -6.97 -18.28 -13.80
N ALA A 257 -7.91 -18.06 -14.72
CA ALA A 257 -8.55 -19.13 -15.47
C ALA A 257 -7.51 -19.89 -16.33
N ASP A 258 -6.64 -19.17 -17.03
CA ASP A 258 -5.58 -19.76 -17.85
C ASP A 258 -4.57 -20.57 -17.02
N GLN A 259 -4.18 -20.06 -15.83
CA GLN A 259 -3.29 -20.78 -14.91
C GLN A 259 -3.92 -22.09 -14.41
N THR A 260 -5.22 -22.09 -14.11
CA THR A 260 -5.93 -23.30 -13.70
C THR A 260 -6.09 -24.31 -14.84
N ALA A 261 -6.32 -23.85 -16.07
CA ALA A 261 -6.43 -24.71 -17.24
C ALA A 261 -5.07 -25.35 -17.60
N GLY A 262 -3.97 -24.58 -17.54
CA GLY A 262 -2.62 -25.09 -17.81
C GLY A 262 -2.15 -26.14 -16.78
N ALA A 263 -2.52 -25.99 -15.51
CA ALA A 263 -2.21 -26.95 -14.45
C ALA A 263 -2.99 -28.28 -14.58
N ALA A 264 -4.17 -28.25 -15.20
CA ALA A 264 -4.97 -29.46 -15.43
C ALA A 264 -4.50 -30.29 -16.64
N VAL A 265 -3.72 -29.70 -17.55
CA VAL A 265 -3.18 -30.37 -18.75
C VAL A 265 -1.84 -31.09 -18.47
N THR A 266 -1.18 -30.75 -17.36
CA THR A 266 0.12 -31.35 -16.96
C THR A 266 0.01 -32.48 -15.92
N GLN A 267 -1.20 -32.87 -15.52
CA GLN A 267 -1.48 -34.06 -14.69
C GLN A 267 -2.07 -35.18 -15.52
#